data_AF-E1R1I2-F1
#
_entry.id   AF-E1R1I2-F1
#
_cell.length_a   1.000
_cell.length_b   1.000
_cell.length_c   1.000
_cell.angle_alpha   90.00
_cell.angle_beta   90.00
_cell.angle_gamma   90.00
#
_symmetry.space_group_name_H-M   'P 1'
#
loop_
_entity.id
_entity.type
_entity.pdbx_description
1 polymer ?
#
loop_
_entity_poly.entity_id
_entity_poly.type
_entity_poly.pdbx_seq_one_letter_code
_entity_poly.pdbx_strand_id
1 'polypeptide(L)'
;MYYQNSIEMPERVQKWGCYATVISAAVAGRTKRSISQEDFVNCVIESERRRYLTEDPEAPGTFMYVADPTGIFRLFGLNVRYLGKKDADYICQPNEIEILLWRRWNEKTRKYIYHFTLGNGRGMTVYDPWAPFSKTASEGELRSKRIFLDLGEVAA
;
A
#
# COMPACT_ATOMS: atom_id res chain seq x y z
N MET A 1 -13.69 1.84 -13.79
CA MET A 1 -13.96 2.39 -12.46
C MET A 1 -13.68 1.26 -11.49
N TYR A 2 -12.59 1.37 -10.72
CA TYR A 2 -11.99 0.26 -9.99
C TYR A 2 -12.59 0.19 -8.59
N TYR A 3 -12.97 -1.01 -8.15
CA TYR A 3 -13.71 -1.18 -6.90
C TYR A 3 -13.09 -2.30 -6.07
N GLN A 4 -12.48 -1.96 -4.94
CA GLN A 4 -12.58 -2.80 -3.75
C GLN A 4 -13.97 -2.54 -3.15
N ASN A 5 -14.98 -3.27 -3.63
CA ASN A 5 -16.36 -3.14 -3.12
C ASN A 5 -16.46 -3.77 -1.72
N SER A 6 -16.15 -2.98 -0.69
CA SER A 6 -16.54 -3.27 0.69
C SER A 6 -17.32 -2.07 1.22
N ILE A 7 -18.54 -2.33 1.70
CA ILE A 7 -19.42 -1.33 2.33
C ILE A 7 -18.72 -0.64 3.53
N GLU A 8 -17.69 -1.27 4.10
CA GLU A 8 -16.94 -0.76 5.25
C GLU A 8 -15.77 0.17 4.87
N MET A 9 -15.40 0.28 3.59
CA MET A 9 -14.25 1.08 3.16
C MET A 9 -14.63 2.53 2.81
N PRO A 10 -13.80 3.54 3.13
CA PRO A 10 -13.99 4.89 2.61
C PRO A 10 -13.99 4.92 1.07
N GLU A 11 -14.80 5.77 0.44
CA GLU A 11 -14.93 5.87 -1.03
C GLU A 11 -13.57 6.00 -1.74
N ARG A 12 -12.65 6.78 -1.17
CA ARG A 12 -11.28 6.95 -1.66
C ARG A 12 -10.48 5.64 -1.73
N VAL A 13 -10.70 4.72 -0.79
CA VAL A 13 -10.00 3.42 -0.75
C VAL A 13 -10.61 2.48 -1.77
N GLN A 14 -11.94 2.48 -1.86
CA GLN A 14 -12.66 1.64 -2.80
C GLN A 14 -12.20 1.90 -4.23
N LYS A 15 -11.91 3.18 -4.55
CA LYS A 15 -11.42 3.59 -5.88
C LYS A 15 -9.95 3.24 -6.15
N TRP A 16 -9.06 3.32 -5.13
CA TRP A 16 -7.60 3.40 -5.37
C TRP A 16 -6.76 2.30 -4.70
N GLY A 17 -7.32 1.61 -3.71
CA GLY A 17 -6.65 0.55 -2.96
C GLY A 17 -5.70 1.06 -1.89
N CYS A 18 -5.69 0.36 -0.76
CA CYS A 18 -4.84 0.71 0.38
C CYS A 18 -3.33 0.65 0.05
N TYR A 19 -2.89 -0.34 -0.74
CA TYR A 19 -1.46 -0.54 -0.96
C TYR A 19 -0.82 0.61 -1.77
N ALA A 20 -1.46 1.01 -2.86
CA ALA A 20 -0.96 2.08 -3.71
C ALA A 20 -1.00 3.43 -2.95
N THR A 21 -2.06 3.68 -2.18
CA THR A 21 -2.17 4.86 -1.32
C THR A 21 -1.04 4.94 -0.28
N VAL A 22 -0.64 3.81 0.31
CA VAL A 22 0.50 3.75 1.24
C VAL A 22 1.83 4.06 0.55
N ILE A 23 2.03 3.57 -0.69
CA ILE A 23 3.24 3.89 -1.47
C ILE A 23 3.32 5.40 -1.72
N SER A 24 2.20 6.04 -2.10
CA SER A 24 2.13 7.50 -2.27
C SER A 24 2.56 8.25 -1.00
N ALA A 25 2.00 7.86 0.16
CA ALA A 25 2.34 8.47 1.44
C ALA A 25 3.83 8.28 1.81
N ALA A 26 4.40 7.10 1.52
CA ALA A 26 5.82 6.84 1.74
C ALA A 26 6.71 7.75 0.87
N VAL A 27 6.36 7.92 -0.41
CA VAL A 27 7.10 8.79 -1.32
C VAL A 27 7.02 10.25 -0.87
N ALA A 28 5.83 10.74 -0.52
CA ALA A 28 5.65 12.10 -0.02
C ALA A 28 6.51 12.37 1.23
N GLY A 29 6.56 11.41 2.16
CA GLY A 29 7.38 11.49 3.36
C GLY A 29 8.90 11.53 3.09
N ARG A 30 9.39 10.79 2.08
CA ARG A 30 10.82 10.70 1.75
C ARG A 30 11.31 11.84 0.87
N THR A 31 10.53 12.22 -0.14
CA THR A 31 10.91 13.23 -1.14
C THR A 31 10.50 14.65 -0.74
N LYS A 32 9.72 14.81 0.34
CA LYS A 32 9.06 16.07 0.73
C LYS A 32 8.18 16.69 -0.37
N ARG A 33 7.86 15.92 -1.41
CA ARG A 33 6.95 16.35 -2.48
C ARG A 33 5.51 16.21 -1.99
N SER A 34 4.68 17.20 -2.32
CA SER A 34 3.24 17.07 -2.19
C SER A 34 2.71 16.38 -3.44
N ILE A 35 2.40 15.09 -3.32
CA ILE A 35 1.75 14.33 -4.39
C ILE A 35 0.30 14.18 -3.98
N SER A 36 -0.61 14.76 -4.75
CA SER A 36 -2.03 14.53 -4.48
C SER A 36 -2.35 13.06 -4.77
N GLN A 37 -3.29 12.49 -4.01
CA GLN A 37 -3.71 11.11 -4.23
C GLN A 37 -4.33 10.91 -5.62
N GLU A 38 -4.93 11.98 -6.18
CA GLU A 38 -5.50 12.00 -7.53
C GLU A 38 -4.42 11.96 -8.61
N ASP A 39 -3.35 12.77 -8.48
CA ASP A 39 -2.20 12.73 -9.40
C ASP A 39 -1.53 11.36 -9.39
N PHE A 40 -1.42 10.76 -8.19
CA PHE A 40 -0.89 9.41 -8.04
C PHE A 40 -1.70 8.38 -8.84
N VAL A 41 -3.01 8.46 -8.72
CA VAL A 41 -3.94 7.55 -9.39
C VAL A 41 -3.90 7.73 -10.90
N ASN A 42 -3.94 8.97 -11.38
CA ASN A 42 -3.91 9.26 -12.80
C ASN A 42 -2.60 8.78 -13.41
N CYS A 43 -1.45 9.05 -12.77
CA CYS A 43 -0.17 8.53 -13.23
C CYS A 43 -0.11 7.00 -13.27
N VAL A 44 -0.62 6.29 -12.25
CA VAL A 44 -0.62 4.81 -12.25
C VAL A 44 -1.58 4.25 -13.30
N ILE A 45 -2.74 4.88 -13.53
CA ILE A 45 -3.71 4.44 -14.53
C ILE A 45 -3.22 4.72 -15.95
N GLU A 46 -2.56 5.85 -16.17
CA GLU A 46 -2.02 6.30 -17.47
C GLU A 46 -0.75 5.54 -17.86
N SER A 47 0.11 5.17 -16.89
CA SER A 47 1.41 4.52 -17.13
C SER A 47 1.38 3.03 -17.48
N GLU A 48 0.36 2.58 -18.23
CA GLU A 48 0.12 1.20 -18.69
C GLU A 48 -0.59 0.28 -17.67
N ARG A 49 -1.92 0.21 -17.79
CA ARG A 49 -2.91 -0.55 -16.99
C ARG A 49 -2.59 -2.00 -16.57
N ARG A 50 -1.52 -2.63 -17.08
CA ARG A 50 -1.15 -4.04 -16.79
C ARG A 50 0.24 -4.24 -16.20
N ARG A 51 1.10 -3.21 -16.19
CA ARG A 51 2.47 -3.35 -15.68
C ARG A 51 2.52 -3.30 -14.16
N TYR A 52 1.77 -2.37 -13.58
CA TYR A 52 1.81 -2.10 -12.14
C TYR A 52 0.61 -2.70 -11.39
N LEU A 53 -0.50 -2.95 -12.08
CA LEU A 53 -1.74 -3.46 -11.51
C LEU A 53 -2.18 -4.74 -12.23
N THR A 54 -2.67 -5.71 -11.47
CA THR A 54 -3.30 -6.94 -12.00
C THR A 54 -4.60 -7.24 -11.25
N GLU A 55 -5.43 -8.12 -11.81
CA GLU A 55 -6.57 -8.70 -11.12
C GLU A 55 -6.12 -9.51 -9.91
N ASP A 56 -6.91 -9.47 -8.84
CA ASP A 56 -6.73 -10.38 -7.72
C ASP A 56 -7.09 -11.81 -8.17
N PRO A 57 -6.15 -12.77 -8.17
CA PRO A 57 -6.44 -14.15 -8.57
C PRO A 57 -7.47 -14.84 -7.66
N GLU A 58 -7.68 -14.34 -6.44
CA GLU A 58 -8.68 -14.84 -5.48
C GLU A 58 -10.03 -14.12 -5.60
N ALA A 59 -10.10 -13.01 -6.35
CA ALA A 59 -11.32 -12.24 -6.59
C ALA A 59 -11.38 -11.66 -8.01
N PRO A 60 -11.63 -12.50 -9.04
CA PRO A 60 -11.71 -12.09 -10.44
C PRO A 60 -12.71 -10.95 -10.66
N GLY A 61 -12.35 -9.98 -11.50
CA GLY A 61 -13.16 -8.76 -11.72
C GLY A 61 -12.97 -7.66 -10.67
N THR A 62 -12.18 -7.90 -9.61
CA THR A 62 -11.64 -6.85 -8.74
C THR A 62 -10.18 -6.57 -9.13
N PHE A 63 -9.95 -5.41 -9.74
CA PHE A 63 -8.59 -4.95 -10.04
C PHE A 63 -8.09 -4.16 -8.85
N MET A 64 -7.08 -4.67 -8.13
CA MET A 64 -6.20 -3.86 -7.26
C MET A 64 -5.08 -4.66 -6.60
N TYR A 65 -4.49 -5.64 -7.29
CA TYR A 65 -3.20 -6.18 -6.86
C TYR A 65 -2.06 -5.33 -7.46
N VAL A 66 -1.24 -4.72 -6.61
CA VAL A 66 -0.01 -4.04 -7.06
C VAL A 66 1.02 -5.12 -7.41
N ALA A 67 1.24 -5.31 -8.72
CA ALA A 67 2.17 -6.30 -9.27
C ALA A 67 3.63 -5.85 -9.13
N ASP A 68 3.90 -4.56 -9.35
CA ASP A 68 5.24 -3.97 -9.28
C ASP A 68 5.25 -2.73 -8.38
N PRO A 69 5.37 -2.91 -7.04
CA PRO A 69 5.41 -1.78 -6.12
C PRO A 69 6.66 -0.92 -6.32
N THR A 70 7.79 -1.51 -6.73
CA THR A 70 9.05 -0.79 -6.98
C THR A 70 8.89 0.18 -8.15
N GLY A 71 8.22 -0.26 -9.21
CA GLY A 71 7.88 0.59 -10.35
C GLY A 71 6.98 1.76 -9.97
N ILE A 72 5.99 1.54 -9.10
CA ILE A 72 5.16 2.63 -8.56
C ILE A 72 6.01 3.61 -7.75
N PHE A 73 6.87 3.15 -6.83
CA PHE A 73 7.80 4.05 -6.11
C PHE A 73 8.61 4.92 -7.07
N ARG A 74 9.18 4.31 -8.12
CA ARG A 74 10.00 5.00 -9.13
C ARG A 74 9.19 6.02 -9.93
N LEU A 75 7.95 5.68 -10.29
CA LEU A 75 7.04 6.59 -11.02
C LEU A 75 6.85 7.92 -10.27
N PHE A 76 6.89 7.88 -8.94
CA PHE A 76 6.77 9.07 -8.08
C PHE A 76 8.10 9.66 -7.63
N GLY A 77 9.20 9.25 -8.26
CA GLY A 77 10.51 9.84 -8.08
C GLY A 77 11.31 9.26 -6.91
N LEU A 78 10.89 8.15 -6.31
CA LEU A 78 11.68 7.46 -5.29
C LEU A 78 12.25 6.15 -5.84
N ASN A 79 13.58 6.04 -5.88
CA ASN A 79 14.21 4.78 -6.26
C ASN A 79 14.28 3.87 -5.04
N VAL A 80 13.71 2.67 -5.15
CA VAL A 80 13.74 1.69 -4.06
C VAL A 80 14.17 0.31 -4.56
N ARG A 81 14.63 -0.52 -3.62
CA ARG A 81 14.82 -1.96 -3.84
C ARG A 81 13.96 -2.74 -2.87
N TYR A 82 13.05 -3.59 -3.37
CA TYR A 82 12.28 -4.49 -2.53
C TYR A 82 13.19 -5.53 -1.87
N LEU A 83 13.20 -5.58 -0.53
CA LEU A 83 14.00 -6.51 0.27
C LEU A 83 13.22 -7.77 0.68
N GLY A 84 11.97 -7.90 0.23
CA GLY A 84 11.11 -9.05 0.52
C GLY A 84 10.18 -8.82 1.71
N LYS A 85 9.54 -9.92 2.12
CA LYS A 85 8.74 -9.97 3.35
C LYS A 85 9.65 -10.24 4.53
N LYS A 86 9.40 -9.56 5.64
CA LYS A 86 10.09 -9.77 6.92
C LYS A 86 9.09 -10.11 8.02
N ASP A 87 9.61 -10.78 9.04
CA ASP A 87 8.86 -11.19 10.23
C ASP A 87 8.44 -9.97 11.06
N ALA A 88 7.47 -10.17 11.96
CA ALA A 88 6.84 -9.10 12.74
C ALA A 88 7.83 -8.39 13.69
N ASP A 89 8.89 -9.07 14.11
CA ASP A 89 9.92 -8.57 15.02
C ASP A 89 11.08 -7.85 14.29
N TYR A 90 11.13 -7.91 12.95
CA TYR A 90 12.15 -7.19 12.18
C TYR A 90 12.06 -5.68 12.43
N ILE A 91 13.21 -5.08 12.77
CA ILE A 91 13.37 -3.64 12.96
C ILE A 91 14.05 -3.06 11.72
N CYS A 92 13.37 -2.12 11.08
CA CYS A 92 13.86 -1.49 9.86
C CYS A 92 15.08 -0.60 10.13
N GLN A 93 16.00 -0.59 9.15
CA GLN A 93 17.10 0.37 9.11
C GLN A 93 16.56 1.78 8.78
N PRO A 94 17.31 2.87 9.09
CA PRO A 94 16.85 4.24 8.86
C PRO A 94 16.45 4.56 7.40
N ASN A 95 17.09 3.90 6.43
CA ASN A 95 16.81 4.02 5.01
C ASN A 95 15.88 2.92 4.49
N GLU A 96 15.15 2.23 5.35
CA GLU A 96 14.12 1.27 4.94
C GLU A 96 12.73 1.87 5.11
N ILE A 97 11.82 1.43 4.25
CA ILE A 97 10.40 1.77 4.26
C ILE A 97 9.65 0.49 4.61
N GLU A 98 8.82 0.58 5.65
CA GLU A 98 7.99 -0.52 6.13
C GLU A 98 6.56 -0.33 5.64
N ILE A 99 6.04 -1.30 4.88
CA ILE A 99 4.61 -1.39 4.57
C ILE A 99 4.04 -2.62 5.27
N LEU A 100 3.02 -2.41 6.09
CA LEU A 100 2.38 -3.44 6.91
C LEU A 100 1.17 -4.00 6.16
N LEU A 101 1.04 -5.33 6.16
CA LEU A 101 -0.18 -6.01 5.68
C LEU A 101 -0.91 -6.60 6.87
N TRP A 102 -2.09 -6.08 7.14
CA TRP A 102 -3.01 -6.56 8.14
C TRP A 102 -4.03 -7.51 7.52
N ARG A 103 -4.54 -8.43 8.32
CA ARG A 103 -5.72 -9.21 7.97
C ARG A 103 -6.67 -9.25 9.15
N ARG A 104 -7.97 -9.26 8.88
CA ARG A 104 -9.01 -9.47 9.89
C ARG A 104 -10.08 -10.39 9.34
N TRP A 105 -10.50 -11.37 10.13
CA TRP A 105 -11.64 -12.21 9.77
C TRP A 105 -12.93 -11.38 9.84
N ASN A 106 -13.73 -11.38 8.77
CA ASN A 106 -15.04 -10.78 8.76
C ASN A 106 -16.10 -11.88 8.90
N GLU A 107 -16.80 -11.91 10.03
CA GLU A 107 -17.81 -12.93 10.31
C GLU A 107 -19.00 -12.88 9.35
N LYS A 108 -19.39 -11.70 8.88
CA LYS A 108 -20.54 -11.53 7.98
C LYS A 108 -20.26 -12.11 6.61
N THR A 109 -19.06 -11.85 6.08
CA THR A 109 -18.68 -12.31 4.74
C THR A 109 -17.97 -13.66 4.76
N ARG A 110 -17.62 -14.17 5.95
CA ARG A 110 -16.84 -15.40 6.16
C ARG A 110 -15.54 -15.41 5.36
N LYS A 111 -14.89 -14.25 5.26
CA LYS A 111 -13.66 -14.02 4.50
C LYS A 111 -12.70 -13.12 5.27
N TYR A 112 -11.41 -13.24 4.98
CA TYR A 112 -10.42 -12.28 5.46
C TYR A 112 -10.50 -10.97 4.68
N ILE A 113 -10.47 -9.86 5.40
CA ILE A 113 -10.25 -8.52 4.86
C ILE A 113 -8.77 -8.22 5.02
N TYR A 114 -8.13 -7.80 3.94
CA TYR A 114 -6.74 -7.37 3.92
C TYR A 114 -6.63 -5.86 3.85
N HIS A 115 -5.64 -5.31 4.54
CA HIS A 115 -5.41 -3.87 4.57
C HIS A 115 -3.93 -3.55 4.66
N PHE A 116 -3.49 -2.54 3.91
CA PHE A 116 -2.12 -2.06 3.93
C PHE A 116 -2.01 -0.72 4.65
N THR A 117 -1.00 -0.59 5.51
CA THR A 117 -0.65 0.68 6.17
C THR A 117 0.85 0.99 6.04
N LEU A 118 1.22 2.26 6.23
CA LEU A 118 2.62 2.65 6.35
C LEU A 118 3.08 2.41 7.78
N GLY A 119 4.24 1.80 7.96
CA GLY A 119 4.83 1.50 9.27
C GLY A 119 5.92 2.49 9.71
N ASN A 120 6.20 2.53 11.01
CA ASN A 120 7.32 3.29 11.60
C ASN A 120 8.66 2.54 11.58
N GLY A 121 8.73 1.36 10.96
CA GLY A 121 9.90 0.50 10.97
C GLY A 121 9.96 -0.47 12.16
N ARG A 122 8.97 -0.43 13.05
CA ARG A 122 8.85 -1.30 14.23
C ARG A 122 7.51 -2.04 14.27
N GLY A 123 6.80 -2.11 13.14
CA GLY A 123 5.52 -2.80 13.07
C GLY A 123 4.33 -1.96 13.56
N MET A 124 4.50 -0.66 13.80
CA MET A 124 3.39 0.23 14.16
C MET A 124 2.98 1.09 12.98
N THR A 125 1.67 1.24 12.77
CA THR A 125 1.12 2.10 11.73
C THR A 125 1.38 3.59 12.02
N VAL A 126 1.92 4.31 11.03
CA VAL A 126 2.06 5.79 11.04
C VAL A 126 1.13 6.48 10.07
N TYR A 127 0.68 5.76 9.04
CA TYR A 127 -0.33 6.24 8.10
C TYR A 127 -1.26 5.11 7.70
N ASP A 128 -2.56 5.35 7.86
CA ASP A 128 -3.61 4.41 7.51
C ASP A 128 -4.56 5.05 6.47
N PRO A 129 -4.64 4.50 5.24
CA PRO A 129 -5.57 5.00 4.22
C PRO A 129 -7.05 4.98 4.63
N TRP A 130 -7.43 4.16 5.60
CA TRP A 130 -8.79 3.97 6.14
C TRP A 130 -8.99 4.74 7.46
N ALA A 131 -7.98 5.48 7.93
CA ALA A 131 -8.11 6.30 9.14
C ALA A 131 -9.30 7.27 9.06
N PRO A 132 -9.95 7.54 10.21
CA PRO A 132 -9.59 7.05 11.56
C PRO A 132 -10.21 5.68 11.93
N PHE A 133 -11.01 5.03 11.07
CA PHE A 133 -11.88 3.91 11.47
C PHE A 133 -11.42 2.52 10.97
N SER A 134 -10.12 2.34 10.81
CA SER A 134 -9.55 1.10 10.26
C SER A 134 -9.56 -0.05 11.27
N LYS A 135 -10.68 -0.77 11.35
CA LYS A 135 -10.77 -1.95 12.22
C LYS A 135 -9.77 -3.05 11.84
N THR A 136 -9.42 -3.17 10.55
CA THR A 136 -8.44 -4.18 10.11
C THR A 136 -7.04 -3.89 10.65
N ALA A 137 -6.63 -2.63 10.75
CA ALA A 137 -5.34 -2.28 11.36
C ALA A 137 -5.39 -2.23 12.89
N SER A 138 -6.54 -1.91 13.50
CA SER A 138 -6.65 -1.79 14.96
C SER A 138 -6.98 -3.09 15.69
N GLU A 139 -7.73 -4.00 15.05
CA GLU A 139 -8.21 -5.26 15.63
C GLU A 139 -7.64 -6.50 14.92
N GLY A 140 -7.00 -6.31 13.76
CA GLY A 140 -6.51 -7.40 12.93
C GLY A 140 -5.13 -7.92 13.33
N GLU A 141 -4.72 -8.98 12.64
CA GLU A 141 -3.40 -9.57 12.77
C GLU A 141 -2.44 -8.98 11.73
N LEU A 142 -1.23 -8.61 12.17
CA LEU A 142 -0.14 -8.29 11.25
C LEU A 142 0.30 -9.56 10.53
N ARG A 143 -0.01 -9.68 9.24
CA ARG A 143 0.34 -10.84 8.41
C ARG A 143 1.79 -10.80 7.94
N SER A 144 2.27 -9.62 7.54
CA SER A 144 3.63 -9.48 7.00
C SER A 144 4.10 -8.02 6.98
N LYS A 145 5.40 -7.81 7.12
CA LYS A 145 6.07 -6.56 6.78
C LYS A 145 6.68 -6.66 5.38
N ARG A 146 6.44 -5.68 4.52
CA ARG A 146 7.08 -5.55 3.20
C ARG A 146 8.10 -4.44 3.28
N ILE A 147 9.37 -4.78 3.07
CA ILE A 147 10.47 -3.85 3.29
C ILE A 147 11.05 -3.39 1.97
N PHE A 148 11.25 -2.08 1.84
CA PHE A 148 11.88 -1.45 0.69
C PHE A 148 13.08 -0.65 1.16
N LEU A 149 14.23 -0.86 0.53
CA LEU A 149 15.42 -0.03 0.74
C LEU A 149 15.27 1.24 -0.09
N ASP A 150 15.30 2.39 0.57
CA ASP A 150 15.37 3.72 -0.04
C ASP A 150 16.78 3.95 -0.61
N LEU A 151 16.85 4.16 -1.93
CA LEU A 151 18.08 4.44 -2.68
C LEU A 151 18.19 5.92 -3.07
N GLY A 152 17.30 6.78 -2.56
CA GLY A 152 17.21 8.20 -2.88
C GLY A 152 16.26 8.52 -4.03
N GLU A 153 16.23 9.80 -4.41
CA GLU A 153 15.40 10.29 -5.51
C GLU A 153 15.92 9.80 -6.87
N VAL A 154 15.00 9.58 -7.81
CA VAL A 154 15.33 9.35 -9.21
C VAL A 154 15.82 10.68 -9.80
N ALA A 155 17.01 10.69 -10.40
CA ALA A 155 17.52 11.86 -11.12
C ALA A 155 16.54 12.24 -12.24
N ALA A 156 16.19 13.53 -12.31
CA ALA A 156 15.32 14.09 -13.33
C ALA A 156 15.95 14.03 -14.73
#